data_AF-A0A1B2HV47-F1
#
_entry.id   AF-A0A1B2HV47-F1
#
_cell.length_a   1.000
_cell.length_b   1.000
_cell.length_c   1.000
_cell.angle_alpha   90.00
_cell.angle_beta   90.00
_cell.angle_gamma   90.00
#
_symmetry.space_group_name_H-M   'P 1'
#
loop_
_entity.id
_entity.type
_entity.pdbx_description
1 polymer ?
#
loop_
_entity_poly.entity_id
_entity_poly.type
_entity_poly.pdbx_seq_one_letter_code
_entity_poly.pdbx_strand_id
1 'polypeptide(L)'
;MTERIDAVVAEYLARVAQATEGLPADRRDELVRDLREHIETSRADLPAETEAQVRGILERLGEPVDIARAASEDAGVSSNAGSSQGAGLSQVAVEERPQRLSVDRLVAVVVGVVLVLVVITAALFLTQSSSRGTATALVTTGHGLQV
;
A
#
# COMPACT_ATOMS: atom_id res chain seq x y z
N MET A 1 -11.28 5.85 -21.29
CA MET A 1 -10.31 4.83 -20.83
C MET A 1 -10.09 4.98 -19.33
N THR A 2 -9.77 6.19 -18.84
CA THR A 2 -9.56 6.47 -17.41
C THR A 2 -10.75 6.09 -16.53
N GLU A 3 -12.00 6.31 -16.95
CA GLU A 3 -13.17 5.87 -16.17
C GLU A 3 -13.21 4.36 -15.84
N ARG A 4 -12.72 3.50 -16.73
CA ARG A 4 -12.64 2.06 -16.47
C ARG A 4 -11.50 1.73 -15.50
N ILE A 5 -10.43 2.51 -15.52
CA ILE A 5 -9.32 2.42 -14.57
C ILE A 5 -9.78 2.88 -13.18
N ASP A 6 -10.50 4.00 -13.11
CA ASP A 6 -11.05 4.53 -11.86
C ASP A 6 -12.09 3.57 -11.26
N ALA A 7 -12.89 2.89 -12.10
CA ALA A 7 -13.82 1.86 -11.63
C ALA A 7 -13.10 0.68 -10.97
N VAL A 8 -11.96 0.23 -11.51
CA VAL A 8 -11.16 -0.85 -10.92
C VAL A 8 -10.57 -0.44 -9.56
N VAL A 9 -10.10 0.81 -9.44
CA VAL A 9 -9.59 1.35 -8.18
C VAL A 9 -10.71 1.48 -7.14
N ALA A 10 -11.86 2.03 -7.55
CA ALA A 10 -13.02 2.18 -6.68
C ALA A 10 -13.53 0.83 -6.16
N GLU A 11 -13.57 -0.20 -7.03
CA GLU A 11 -13.96 -1.55 -6.62
C GLU A 11 -12.99 -2.12 -5.57
N TYR A 12 -11.69 -1.94 -5.78
CA TYR A 12 -10.68 -2.40 -4.82
C TYR A 12 -10.85 -1.73 -3.45
N LEU A 13 -10.96 -0.39 -3.42
CA LEU A 13 -11.16 0.35 -2.17
C LEU A 13 -12.47 -0.03 -1.48
N ALA A 14 -13.54 -0.30 -2.22
CA ALA A 14 -14.79 -0.79 -1.66
C ALA A 14 -14.63 -2.18 -1.00
N ARG A 15 -13.83 -3.08 -1.58
CA ARG A 15 -13.52 -4.37 -0.96
C ARG A 15 -12.67 -4.21 0.32
N VAL A 16 -11.73 -3.27 0.33
CA VAL A 16 -10.96 -2.95 1.55
C VAL A 16 -11.87 -2.39 2.64
N ALA A 17 -12.76 -1.45 2.30
CA ALA A 17 -13.72 -0.89 3.24
C ALA A 17 -14.63 -1.97 3.85
N GLN A 18 -15.07 -2.95 3.05
CA GLN A 18 -15.84 -4.10 3.55
C GLN A 18 -15.01 -5.03 4.44
N ALA A 19 -13.78 -5.36 4.04
CA ALA A 19 -12.90 -6.22 4.83
C ALA A 19 -12.53 -5.61 6.19
N THR A 20 -12.61 -4.30 6.32
CA THR A 20 -12.25 -3.51 7.51
C THR A 20 -13.47 -3.09 8.34
N GLU A 21 -14.65 -3.68 8.12
CA GLU A 21 -15.87 -3.39 8.89
C GLU A 21 -15.71 -3.68 10.40
N GLY A 22 -14.82 -4.61 10.77
CA GLY A 22 -14.47 -4.91 12.16
C GLY A 22 -13.59 -3.87 12.87
N LEU A 23 -13.04 -2.89 12.14
CA LEU A 23 -12.23 -1.80 12.69
C LEU A 23 -13.08 -0.58 13.10
N PRO A 24 -12.59 0.26 14.04
CA PRO A 24 -13.16 1.58 14.30
C PRO A 24 -13.28 2.41 13.01
N ALA A 25 -14.38 3.13 12.86
CA ALA A 25 -14.69 3.88 11.63
C ALA A 25 -13.58 4.88 11.27
N ASP A 26 -13.06 5.64 12.25
CA ASP A 26 -11.98 6.61 12.00
C ASP A 26 -10.72 5.95 11.43
N ARG A 27 -10.35 4.76 11.95
CA ARG A 27 -9.20 4.01 11.44
C ARG A 27 -9.43 3.42 10.05
N ARG A 28 -10.66 3.02 9.77
CA ARG A 28 -11.05 2.54 8.44
C ARG A 28 -10.93 3.66 7.41
N ASP A 29 -11.49 4.83 7.70
CA ASP A 29 -11.43 6.00 6.81
C ASP A 29 -9.99 6.47 6.58
N GLU A 30 -9.18 6.51 7.63
CA GLU A 30 -7.75 6.82 7.53
C GLU A 30 -7.02 5.83 6.60
N LEU A 31 -7.21 4.53 6.80
CA LEU A 31 -6.61 3.50 5.96
C LEU A 31 -7.04 3.62 4.49
N VAL A 32 -8.34 3.83 4.23
CA VAL A 32 -8.85 3.97 2.86
C VAL A 32 -8.31 5.24 2.20
N ARG A 33 -8.21 6.35 2.94
CA ARG A 33 -7.64 7.61 2.44
C ARG A 33 -6.17 7.44 2.09
N ASP A 34 -5.39 6.83 2.98
CA ASP A 34 -3.95 6.65 2.78
C ASP A 34 -3.67 5.70 1.59
N LEU A 35 -4.44 4.62 1.45
CA LEU A 35 -4.36 3.74 0.28
C LEU A 35 -4.70 4.48 -1.02
N ARG A 36 -5.72 5.33 -0.99
CA ARG A 36 -6.09 6.15 -2.15
C ARG A 36 -4.95 7.09 -2.55
N GLU A 37 -4.37 7.80 -1.60
CA GLU A 37 -3.23 8.70 -1.84
C GLU A 37 -2.04 7.96 -2.42
N HIS A 38 -1.74 6.76 -1.90
CA HIS A 38 -0.66 5.93 -2.41
C HIS A 38 -0.91 5.45 -3.85
N ILE A 39 -2.15 5.05 -4.17
CA ILE A 39 -2.53 4.66 -5.53
C ILE A 39 -2.42 5.85 -6.47
N GLU A 40 -2.90 7.03 -6.08
CA GLU A 40 -2.82 8.26 -6.88
C GLU A 40 -1.36 8.66 -7.15
N THR A 41 -0.51 8.61 -6.12
CA THR A 41 0.93 8.86 -6.25
C THR A 41 1.61 7.86 -7.17
N SER A 42 1.29 6.57 -7.03
CA SER A 42 1.85 5.50 -7.86
C SER A 42 1.39 5.60 -9.31
N ARG A 43 0.14 6.04 -9.55
CA ARG A 43 -0.39 6.30 -10.90
C ARG A 43 0.32 7.46 -11.58
N ALA A 44 0.61 8.54 -10.84
CA ALA A 44 1.31 9.70 -11.36
C ALA A 44 2.75 9.39 -11.80
N ASP A 45 3.38 8.37 -11.20
CA ASP A 45 4.73 7.91 -11.55
C ASP A 45 4.74 6.97 -12.78
N LEU A 46 3.57 6.50 -13.25
CA LEU A 46 3.51 5.61 -14.40
C LEU A 46 3.86 6.33 -15.70
N PRO A 47 4.70 5.75 -16.57
CA PRO A 47 5.02 6.32 -17.88
C PRO A 47 3.81 6.32 -18.83
N ALA A 48 2.84 5.43 -18.60
CA ALA A 48 1.56 5.41 -19.32
C ALA A 48 0.45 4.83 -18.43
N GLU A 49 -0.65 5.57 -18.31
CA GLU A 49 -1.80 5.18 -17.51
C GLU A 49 -2.68 4.17 -18.28
N THR A 50 -2.49 2.89 -17.98
CA THR A 50 -3.25 1.79 -18.59
C THR A 50 -3.84 0.90 -17.50
N GLU A 51 -4.96 0.23 -17.80
CA GLU A 51 -5.63 -0.67 -16.85
C GLU A 51 -4.69 -1.76 -16.33
N ALA A 52 -3.83 -2.32 -17.21
CA ALA A 52 -2.87 -3.36 -16.82
C ALA A 52 -1.83 -2.85 -15.80
N GLN A 53 -1.34 -1.62 -15.98
CA GLN A 53 -0.38 -1.01 -15.06
C GLN A 53 -1.03 -0.70 -13.71
N VAL A 54 -2.24 -0.16 -13.71
CA VAL A 54 -2.98 0.10 -12.46
C VAL A 54 -3.34 -1.19 -11.75
N ARG A 55 -3.73 -2.25 -12.48
CA ARG A 55 -3.94 -3.57 -11.88
C ARG A 55 -2.65 -4.12 -11.26
N GLY A 56 -1.50 -3.91 -11.89
CA GLY A 56 -0.19 -4.25 -11.31
C GLY A 56 0.21 -3.40 -10.09
N ILE A 57 -0.34 -2.20 -9.91
CA ILE A 57 -0.23 -1.45 -8.65
C ILE A 57 -1.07 -2.14 -7.57
N LEU A 58 -2.32 -2.49 -7.86
CA LEU A 58 -3.23 -3.13 -6.90
C LEU A 58 -2.77 -4.53 -6.49
N GLU A 59 -2.23 -5.32 -7.43
CA GLU A 59 -1.65 -6.64 -7.13
C GLU A 59 -0.46 -6.56 -6.17
N ARG A 60 0.30 -5.46 -6.21
CA ARG A 60 1.41 -5.22 -5.27
C ARG A 60 0.94 -4.77 -3.90
N LEU A 61 -0.21 -4.09 -3.80
CA LEU A 61 -0.86 -3.79 -2.52
C LEU A 61 -1.37 -5.06 -1.84
N GLY A 62 -1.72 -6.08 -2.62
CA GLY A 62 -2.16 -7.38 -2.13
C GLY A 62 -3.67 -7.49 -1.94
N GLU A 63 -4.11 -8.57 -1.31
CA GLU A 63 -5.53 -8.84 -1.13
C GLU A 63 -6.14 -7.90 -0.06
N PRO A 64 -7.35 -7.36 -0.28
CA PRO A 64 -8.03 -6.49 0.68
C PRO A 64 -8.16 -7.08 2.08
N VAL A 65 -8.33 -8.40 2.17
CA VAL A 65 -8.46 -9.13 3.44
C VAL A 65 -7.14 -9.17 4.21
N ASP A 66 -6.01 -9.33 3.52
CA ASP A 66 -4.69 -9.33 4.16
C ASP A 66 -4.35 -7.94 4.73
N ILE A 67 -4.70 -6.88 3.99
CA ILE A 67 -4.56 -5.49 4.46
C ILE A 67 -5.39 -5.26 5.72
N ALA A 68 -6.65 -5.72 5.72
CA ALA A 68 -7.53 -5.58 6.88
C ALA A 68 -7.02 -6.35 8.10
N ARG A 69 -6.47 -7.55 7.89
CA ARG A 69 -5.87 -8.36 8.96
C ARG A 69 -4.67 -7.64 9.58
N ALA A 70 -3.75 -7.14 8.75
CA ALA A 70 -2.58 -6.39 9.22
C ALA A 70 -2.98 -5.12 9.99
N ALA A 71 -3.99 -4.38 9.51
CA ALA A 71 -4.51 -3.21 10.21
C ALA A 71 -5.20 -3.54 11.55
N SER A 72 -5.86 -4.70 11.63
CA SER A 72 -6.48 -5.19 12.88
C SER A 72 -5.46 -5.62 13.92
N GLU A 73 -4.36 -6.24 13.49
CA GLU A 73 -3.24 -6.57 14.36
C GLU A 73 -2.65 -5.30 14.99
N ASP A 74 -2.46 -4.23 14.21
CA ASP A 74 -1.96 -2.93 14.69
C ASP A 74 -2.93 -2.24 15.68
N ALA A 75 -4.24 -2.26 15.38
CA ALA A 75 -5.27 -1.67 16.25
C ALA A 75 -5.37 -2.39 17.61
N GLY A 76 -5.15 -3.71 17.63
CA GLY A 76 -5.10 -4.52 18.86
C GLY A 76 -3.97 -4.12 19.80
N VAL A 77 -2.82 -3.69 19.25
CA VAL A 77 -1.67 -3.21 20.05
C VAL A 77 -1.96 -1.84 20.68
N SER A 78 -2.76 -1.00 20.00
CA SER A 78 -3.13 0.35 20.48
C SER A 78 -4.24 0.35 21.55
N SER A 79 -5.10 -0.67 21.56
CA SER A 79 -6.30 -0.71 22.42
C SER A 79 -6.02 -0.98 23.91
N ASN A 80 -4.78 -1.35 24.28
CA ASN A 80 -4.40 -1.63 25.68
C ASN A 80 -3.86 -0.42 26.47
N ALA A 81 -3.70 0.76 25.84
CA ALA A 81 -3.09 1.93 26.48
C ALA A 81 -4.09 2.91 27.14
N GLY A 82 -5.39 2.61 27.11
CA GLY A 82 -6.47 3.57 27.45
C GLY A 82 -7.18 3.37 28.80
N SER A 83 -6.81 2.40 29.62
CA SER A 83 -7.51 2.13 30.90
C SER A 83 -6.63 2.41 32.12
N SER A 84 -6.18 3.66 32.28
CA SER A 84 -5.83 4.20 33.60
C SER A 84 -7.03 4.99 34.11
N GLN A 85 -7.92 4.25 34.76
CA GLN A 85 -9.02 4.75 35.56
C GLN A 85 -8.47 5.81 36.54
N GLY A 86 -8.95 7.04 36.40
CA GLY A 86 -8.67 8.11 37.35
C GLY A 86 -9.20 7.74 38.73
N ALA A 87 -8.26 7.44 39.64
CA ALA A 87 -8.50 7.43 41.08
C ALA A 87 -7.29 8.07 41.77
N GLY A 88 -7.39 9.39 41.98
CA GLY A 88 -6.91 9.98 43.22
C GLY A 88 -5.63 10.83 43.18
N LEU A 89 -5.85 12.15 43.26
CA LEU A 89 -5.15 13.08 44.16
C LEU A 89 -3.64 13.30 43.98
N SER A 90 -3.24 14.26 43.15
CA SER A 90 -2.26 15.31 43.52
C SER A 90 -2.08 16.31 42.38
N GLN A 91 -2.75 17.47 42.52
CA GLN A 91 -2.39 18.69 41.81
C GLN A 91 -1.23 19.36 42.55
N VAL A 92 -0.08 19.49 41.89
CA VAL A 92 0.94 20.51 42.21
C VAL A 92 1.46 21.08 40.89
N ALA A 93 1.17 22.37 40.67
CA ALA A 93 1.80 23.39 39.80
C ALA A 93 2.50 22.92 38.50
N VAL A 94 1.94 23.09 37.30
CA VAL A 94 1.95 24.31 36.45
C VAL A 94 3.35 24.94 36.29
N GLU A 95 4.10 24.59 35.24
CA GLU A 95 4.18 25.39 33.98
C GLU A 95 5.15 24.78 32.92
N GLU A 96 4.54 24.23 31.86
CA GLU A 96 4.92 24.32 30.43
C GLU A 96 6.37 24.10 29.93
N ARG A 97 6.69 22.85 29.56
CA ARG A 97 7.06 22.49 28.17
C ARG A 97 6.53 21.08 27.86
N PRO A 98 5.35 20.94 27.24
CA PRO A 98 4.76 19.63 26.96
C PRO A 98 5.60 18.89 25.94
N GLN A 99 5.98 17.69 26.35
CA GLN A 99 6.50 16.57 25.58
C GLN A 99 5.80 16.43 24.23
N ARG A 100 6.49 16.82 23.14
CA ARG A 100 6.07 16.52 21.77
C ARG A 100 7.27 15.89 21.03
N LEU A 101 7.68 14.72 21.48
CA LEU A 101 8.54 13.81 20.72
C LEU A 101 7.79 12.49 20.62
N SER A 102 7.53 11.86 19.49
CA SER A 102 7.69 12.24 18.09
C SER A 102 6.84 11.25 17.29
N VAL A 103 5.50 11.38 17.29
CA VAL A 103 4.65 10.56 16.40
C VAL A 103 5.06 10.81 14.93
N ASP A 104 5.45 12.05 14.64
CA ASP A 104 6.02 12.51 13.38
C ASP A 104 7.28 11.73 12.96
N ARG A 105 8.17 11.39 13.91
CA ARG A 105 9.37 10.61 13.59
C ARG A 105 9.08 9.13 13.40
N LEU A 106 8.10 8.57 14.09
CA LEU A 106 7.76 7.16 13.92
C LEU A 106 7.08 6.92 12.57
N VAL A 107 6.14 7.79 12.19
CA VAL A 107 5.50 7.75 10.86
C VAL A 107 6.53 8.00 9.76
N ALA A 108 7.43 8.98 9.91
CA ALA A 108 8.52 9.20 8.96
C ALA A 108 9.47 8.00 8.83
N VAL A 109 9.72 7.27 9.93
CA VAL A 109 10.53 6.02 9.90
C VAL A 109 9.79 4.90 9.17
N VAL A 110 8.49 4.71 9.42
CA VAL A 110 7.70 3.65 8.74
C VAL A 110 7.59 3.94 7.25
N VAL A 111 7.22 5.17 6.87
CA VAL A 111 7.15 5.59 5.46
C VAL A 111 8.51 5.47 4.79
N GLY A 112 9.58 5.87 5.48
CA GLY A 112 10.96 5.71 4.99
C GLY A 112 11.35 4.24 4.78
N VAL A 113 11.00 3.35 5.70
CA VAL A 113 11.29 1.91 5.59
C VAL A 113 10.53 1.28 4.43
N VAL A 114 9.24 1.61 4.28
CA VAL A 114 8.42 1.10 3.18
C VAL A 114 8.97 1.58 1.83
N LEU A 115 9.31 2.86 1.69
CA LEU A 115 9.94 3.40 0.48
C LEU A 115 11.29 2.71 0.18
N VAL A 116 12.13 2.50 1.19
CA VAL A 116 13.42 1.82 1.03
C VAL A 116 13.23 0.37 0.56
N LEU A 117 12.26 -0.36 1.12
CA LEU A 117 11.98 -1.72 0.69
C LEU A 117 11.45 -1.78 -0.76
N VAL A 118 10.64 -0.79 -1.16
CA VAL A 118 10.16 -0.66 -2.55
C VAL A 118 11.32 -0.35 -3.50
N VAL A 119 12.25 0.53 -3.14
CA VAL A 119 13.41 0.85 -3.98
C VAL A 119 14.37 -0.33 -4.09
N ILE A 120 14.61 -1.06 -2.99
CA ILE A 120 15.49 -2.25 -2.99
C ILE A 120 14.90 -3.35 -3.87
N THR A 121 13.58 -3.59 -3.78
CA THR A 121 12.91 -4.58 -4.63
C THR A 121 12.92 -4.18 -6.10
N ALA A 122 12.72 -2.89 -6.42
CA ALA A 122 12.85 -2.37 -7.78
C ALA A 122 14.27 -2.53 -8.34
N ALA A 123 15.31 -2.21 -7.56
CA ALA A 123 16.70 -2.36 -7.96
C ALA A 123 17.09 -3.83 -8.21
N LEU A 124 16.62 -4.76 -7.36
CA LEU A 124 16.79 -6.20 -7.57
C LEU A 124 16.05 -6.70 -8.81
N PHE A 125 14.88 -6.15 -9.10
CA PHE A 125 14.10 -6.49 -10.29
C PHE A 125 14.77 -5.98 -11.58
N LEU A 126 15.35 -4.79 -11.58
CA LEU A 126 16.14 -4.30 -12.70
C LEU A 126 17.36 -5.20 -12.95
N THR A 127 18.00 -5.73 -11.90
CA THR A 127 19.13 -6.67 -12.01
C THR A 127 18.72 -8.05 -12.55
N GLN A 128 17.48 -8.51 -12.28
CA GLN A 128 16.94 -9.77 -12.81
C GLN A 128 16.40 -9.65 -14.25
N SER A 129 16.18 -8.43 -14.76
CA SER A 129 15.58 -8.21 -16.08
C SER A 129 16.45 -8.67 -17.26
N SER A 130 17.75 -8.92 -17.05
CA SER A 130 18.67 -9.38 -18.12
C SER A 130 18.45 -10.83 -18.56
N SER A 131 17.54 -11.60 -17.95
CA SER A 131 17.35 -13.03 -18.28
C SER A 131 16.12 -13.33 -19.13
N ARG A 132 15.46 -12.33 -19.75
CA ARG A 132 14.35 -12.56 -20.69
C ARG A 132 14.77 -12.38 -22.15
N GLY A 133 15.95 -12.88 -22.48
CA GLY A 133 16.34 -13.19 -23.86
C GLY A 133 15.93 -14.62 -24.23
N THR A 134 14.64 -14.97 -24.17
CA THR A 134 14.16 -16.18 -24.85
C THR A 134 14.02 -15.86 -26.32
N ALA A 135 15.12 -16.06 -27.05
CA ALA A 135 15.11 -16.15 -28.50
C ALA A 135 14.19 -17.29 -28.92
N THR A 136 12.94 -16.97 -29.26
CA THR A 136 12.05 -17.86 -30.00
C THR A 136 12.46 -17.82 -31.47
N ALA A 137 13.54 -18.54 -31.80
CA ALA A 137 13.86 -18.90 -33.17
C ALA A 137 13.78 -20.42 -33.25
N LEU A 138 12.62 -20.94 -33.68
CA LEU A 138 12.44 -22.25 -34.32
C LEU A 138 10.93 -22.52 -34.50
N VAL A 139 10.44 -22.43 -35.75
CA VAL A 139 9.44 -23.32 -36.39
C VAL A 139 9.15 -22.76 -37.80
N THR A 140 9.97 -23.13 -38.79
CA THR A 140 9.58 -23.94 -39.96
C THR A 140 8.19 -23.68 -40.55
N THR A 141 8.15 -23.23 -41.81
CA THR A 141 7.07 -23.57 -42.75
C THR A 141 7.68 -23.56 -44.15
N GLY A 142 7.77 -24.74 -44.74
CA GLY A 142 8.16 -24.93 -46.12
C GLY A 142 7.10 -24.41 -47.09
N HIS A 143 7.54 -23.86 -48.21
CA HIS A 143 6.71 -23.67 -49.40
C HIS A 143 7.49 -24.22 -50.58
N GLY A 144 6.91 -25.24 -51.21
CA GLY A 144 7.53 -25.97 -52.31
C GLY A 144 7.40 -25.26 -53.67
N LEU A 145 8.28 -25.72 -54.58
CA LEU A 145 8.13 -25.91 -56.02
C LEU A 145 7.53 -24.80 -56.91
N GLN A 146 8.22 -24.59 -58.04
CA GLN A 146 7.83 -24.09 -59.39
C GLN A 146 8.84 -22.99 -59.78
N VAL A 147 9.71 -23.10 -60.78
CA VAL A 147 9.70 -23.84 -62.06
C VAL A 147 11.13 -24.16 -62.52
#